data_AF-A0A7C8DSU5-F1
#
_entry.id   AF-A0A7C8DSU5-F1
#
_cell.length_a   1.000
_cell.length_b   1.000
_cell.length_c   1.000
_cell.angle_alpha   90.00
_cell.angle_beta   90.00
_cell.angle_gamma   90.00
#
_symmetry.space_group_name_H-M   'P 1'
#
loop_
_entity.id
_entity.type
_entity.pdbx_description
1 polymer ?
#
loop_
_entity_poly.entity_id
_entity_poly.type
_entity_poly.pdbx_seq_one_letter_code
_entity_poly.pdbx_strand_id
1 'polypeptide(L)'
;MVSNQNLIKIFEYALNQEKTGMSFFETSLGRLGVGAAVTAFKRIVEEEKRHILFIDAILKNLRSGQMLDMESLKGVALEPTNYFDDRNRSEFLERCVYESMIPDVTVFNTAWLIEKDLSEFYGNMAKNASGPSVDALKMLASWEKAHERFFKEYRDKLTETYSKMPWGG
;
A
#
# COMPACT_ATOMS: atom_id res chain seq x y z
N MET A 1 -13.14 14.42 -20.40
CA MET A 1 -13.47 14.45 -18.96
C MET A 1 -14.16 13.15 -18.57
N VAL A 2 -13.82 12.58 -17.42
CA VAL A 2 -14.43 11.34 -16.90
C VAL A 2 -15.81 11.69 -16.32
N SER A 3 -16.85 10.94 -16.68
CA SER A 3 -18.21 11.14 -16.14
C SER A 3 -18.30 10.66 -14.69
N ASN A 4 -19.30 11.11 -13.92
CA ASN A 4 -19.51 10.64 -12.55
C ASN A 4 -19.68 9.10 -12.47
N GLN A 5 -20.38 8.50 -13.44
CA GLN A 5 -20.50 7.04 -13.52
C GLN A 5 -19.15 6.34 -13.75
N ASN A 6 -18.27 6.93 -14.56
CA ASN A 6 -16.93 6.38 -14.77
C ASN A 6 -16.06 6.54 -13.53
N LEU A 7 -16.16 7.66 -12.79
CA LEU A 7 -15.48 7.83 -11.50
C LEU A 7 -15.94 6.78 -10.48
N ILE A 8 -17.23 6.51 -10.38
CA ILE A 8 -17.76 5.46 -9.50
C ILE A 8 -17.12 4.11 -9.84
N LYS A 9 -17.06 3.72 -11.12
CA LYS A 9 -16.42 2.47 -11.53
C LYS A 9 -14.92 2.41 -11.21
N ILE A 10 -14.21 3.52 -11.36
CA ILE A 10 -12.79 3.63 -11.02
C ILE A 10 -12.59 3.40 -9.52
N PHE A 11 -13.40 4.05 -8.67
CA PHE A 11 -13.30 3.89 -7.23
C PHE A 11 -13.86 2.55 -6.72
N GLU A 12 -14.81 1.92 -7.42
CA GLU A 12 -15.22 0.54 -7.13
C GLU A 12 -14.11 -0.46 -7.43
N TYR A 13 -13.39 -0.27 -8.55
CA TYR A 13 -12.19 -1.04 -8.86
C TYR A 13 -11.13 -0.84 -7.78
N ALA A 14 -10.83 0.41 -7.42
CA ALA A 14 -9.89 0.76 -6.36
C ALA A 14 -10.24 0.07 -5.03
N LEU A 15 -11.50 0.18 -4.59
CA LEU A 15 -11.99 -0.45 -3.36
C LEU A 15 -11.77 -1.97 -3.36
N ASN A 16 -11.99 -2.62 -4.50
CA ASN A 16 -11.74 -4.05 -4.61
C ASN A 16 -10.25 -4.39 -4.55
N GLN A 17 -9.39 -3.56 -5.14
CA GLN A 17 -7.96 -3.76 -5.07
C GLN A 17 -7.44 -3.58 -3.64
N GLU A 18 -7.85 -2.55 -2.90
CA GLU A 18 -7.41 -2.39 -1.49
C GLU A 18 -7.87 -3.55 -0.62
N LYS A 19 -9.10 -4.04 -0.82
CA LYS A 19 -9.58 -5.25 -0.12
C LYS A 19 -8.76 -6.49 -0.46
N THR A 20 -8.32 -6.59 -1.71
CA THR A 20 -7.49 -7.71 -2.18
C THR A 20 -6.07 -7.62 -1.62
N GLY A 21 -5.45 -6.44 -1.65
CA GLY A 21 -4.15 -6.15 -1.04
C GLY A 21 -4.17 -6.43 0.47
N MET A 22 -5.16 -5.88 1.18
CA MET A 22 -5.37 -6.14 2.61
C MET A 22 -5.50 -7.64 2.91
N SER A 23 -6.31 -8.37 2.14
CA SER A 23 -6.48 -9.82 2.32
C SER A 23 -5.17 -10.60 2.09
N PHE A 24 -4.36 -10.18 1.12
CA PHE A 24 -3.04 -10.73 0.90
C PHE A 24 -2.13 -10.49 2.12
N PHE A 25 -2.13 -9.28 2.69
CA PHE A 25 -1.33 -8.95 3.87
C PHE A 25 -1.78 -9.74 5.11
N GLU A 26 -3.09 -9.84 5.35
CA GLU A 26 -3.66 -10.63 6.44
C GLU A 26 -3.30 -12.12 6.32
N THR A 27 -3.40 -12.68 5.10
CA THR A 27 -3.03 -14.07 4.85
C THR A 27 -1.52 -14.29 5.01
N SER A 28 -0.71 -13.32 4.61
CA SER A 28 0.74 -13.38 4.72
C SER A 28 1.22 -13.35 6.17
N LEU A 29 0.50 -12.69 7.09
CA LEU A 29 0.80 -12.72 8.52
C LEU A 29 0.84 -14.15 9.10
N GLY A 30 0.07 -15.09 8.55
CA GLY A 30 0.10 -16.49 8.98
C GLY A 30 1.29 -17.30 8.44
N ARG A 31 2.05 -16.74 7.48
CA ARG A 31 3.18 -17.39 6.80
C ARG A 31 4.53 -16.77 7.14
N LEU A 32 4.53 -15.52 7.60
CA LEU A 32 5.75 -14.80 7.99
C LEU A 32 6.39 -15.43 9.23
N GLY A 33 7.68 -15.72 9.15
CA GLY A 33 8.38 -16.51 10.16
C GLY A 33 8.77 -15.77 11.45
N VAL A 34 8.63 -14.45 11.53
CA VAL A 34 9.38 -13.64 12.52
C VAL A 34 8.82 -12.23 12.80
N GLY A 35 9.12 -11.73 14.01
CA GLY A 35 8.33 -10.71 14.71
C GLY A 35 8.36 -9.29 14.12
N ALA A 36 9.49 -8.87 13.54
CA ALA A 36 9.59 -7.53 12.95
C ALA A 36 8.75 -7.44 11.66
N ALA A 37 8.87 -8.41 10.75
CA ALA A 37 8.05 -8.48 9.54
C ALA A 37 6.53 -8.56 9.86
N VAL A 38 6.16 -9.34 10.88
CA VAL A 38 4.77 -9.40 11.39
C VAL A 38 4.26 -8.03 11.85
N THR A 39 5.11 -7.25 12.54
CA THR A 39 4.73 -5.92 13.02
C THR A 39 4.49 -4.95 11.86
N ALA A 40 5.36 -4.96 10.84
CA ALA A 40 5.16 -4.16 9.64
C ALA A 40 3.88 -4.54 8.90
N PHE A 41 3.63 -5.84 8.67
CA PHE A 41 2.41 -6.27 7.97
C PHE A 41 1.14 -5.94 8.74
N LYS A 42 1.13 -6.04 10.08
CA LYS A 42 0.00 -5.57 10.90
C LYS A 42 -0.26 -4.08 10.72
N ARG A 43 0.79 -3.27 10.67
CA ARG A 43 0.69 -1.83 10.42
C ARG A 43 0.06 -1.55 9.06
N ILE A 44 0.56 -2.23 8.01
CA ILE A 44 0.04 -2.10 6.64
C ILE A 44 -1.44 -2.48 6.59
N VAL A 45 -1.86 -3.58 7.21
CA VAL A 45 -3.28 -3.95 7.28
C VAL A 45 -4.15 -2.84 7.88
N GLU A 46 -3.68 -2.15 8.92
CA GLU A 46 -4.42 -1.01 9.50
C GLU A 46 -4.41 0.24 8.60
N GLU A 47 -3.44 0.39 7.71
CA GLU A 47 -3.41 1.44 6.70
C GLU A 47 -4.35 1.12 5.53
N GLU A 48 -4.36 -0.13 5.05
CA GLU A 48 -5.31 -0.57 4.02
C GLU A 48 -6.77 -0.43 4.46
N LYS A 49 -7.08 -0.74 5.73
CA LYS A 49 -8.42 -0.48 6.29
C LYS A 49 -8.82 0.99 6.17
N ARG A 50 -7.87 1.91 6.34
CA ARG A 50 -8.12 3.36 6.19
C ARG A 50 -8.28 3.75 4.73
N HIS A 51 -7.51 3.16 3.81
CA HIS A 51 -7.70 3.36 2.37
C HIS A 51 -9.09 2.91 1.93
N ILE A 52 -9.54 1.74 2.39
CA ILE A 52 -10.89 1.22 2.16
C ILE A 52 -11.95 2.20 2.66
N LEU A 53 -11.84 2.68 3.90
CA LEU A 53 -12.78 3.65 4.47
C LEU A 53 -12.81 4.97 3.69
N PHE A 54 -11.64 5.45 3.25
CA PHE A 54 -11.52 6.65 2.43
C PHE A 54 -12.23 6.49 1.09
N ILE A 55 -12.01 5.38 0.39
CA ILE A 55 -12.65 5.08 -0.90
C ILE A 55 -14.16 4.87 -0.75
N ASP A 56 -14.61 4.19 0.31
CA ASP A 56 -16.03 4.00 0.60
C ASP A 56 -16.74 5.35 0.83
N ALA A 57 -16.10 6.28 1.54
CA ALA A 57 -16.63 7.63 1.73
C ALA A 57 -16.72 8.42 0.41
N ILE A 58 -15.73 8.30 -0.48
CA ILE A 58 -15.77 8.87 -1.83
C ILE A 58 -16.95 8.30 -2.63
N LEU A 59 -17.08 6.97 -2.67
CA LEU A 59 -18.16 6.29 -3.39
C LEU A 59 -19.54 6.70 -2.90
N LYS A 60 -19.71 6.86 -1.57
CA LYS A 60 -20.96 7.33 -0.98
C LYS A 60 -21.32 8.73 -1.49
N ASN A 61 -20.37 9.66 -1.49
CA ASN A 61 -20.58 11.02 -2.00
C ASN A 61 -20.95 11.00 -3.48
N LEU A 62 -20.16 10.32 -4.33
CA LEU A 62 -20.39 10.24 -5.77
C LEU A 62 -21.77 9.66 -6.12
N ARG A 63 -22.20 8.60 -5.41
CA ARG A 63 -23.51 7.95 -5.59
C ARG A 63 -24.68 8.82 -5.14
N SER A 64 -24.47 9.66 -4.12
CA SER A 64 -25.48 10.63 -3.65
C SER A 64 -25.55 11.91 -4.49
N GLY A 65 -24.66 12.06 -5.48
CA GLY A 65 -24.55 13.28 -6.29
C GLY A 65 -23.97 14.48 -5.52
N GLN A 66 -23.44 14.25 -4.32
CA GLN A 66 -22.76 15.28 -3.54
C GLN A 66 -21.39 15.57 -4.14
N MET A 67 -20.97 16.84 -4.07
CA MET A 67 -19.60 17.19 -4.38
C MET A 67 -18.66 16.54 -3.38
N LEU A 68 -17.53 16.04 -3.87
CA LEU A 68 -16.47 15.53 -3.01
C LEU A 68 -15.90 16.67 -2.18
N ASP A 69 -16.15 16.61 -0.87
CA ASP A 69 -15.53 17.47 0.12
C ASP A 69 -14.23 16.83 0.60
N MET A 70 -13.12 17.28 0.02
CA MET A 70 -11.78 16.80 0.39
C MET A 70 -11.38 17.19 1.80
N GLU A 71 -11.99 18.22 2.39
CA GLU A 71 -11.62 18.71 3.72
C GLU A 71 -12.16 17.79 4.83
N SER A 72 -13.38 17.31 4.69
CA SER A 72 -13.90 16.24 5.56
C SER A 72 -13.22 14.88 5.33
N LEU A 73 -12.83 14.57 4.10
CA LEU A 73 -12.12 13.33 3.77
C LEU A 73 -10.68 13.30 4.29
N LYS A 74 -10.02 14.46 4.40
CA LYS A 74 -8.70 14.59 5.06
C LYS A 74 -8.72 14.20 6.53
N GLY A 75 -9.85 14.30 7.22
CA GLY A 75 -9.98 13.81 8.61
C GLY A 75 -10.02 12.28 8.72
N VAL A 76 -10.36 11.60 7.62
CA VAL A 76 -10.37 10.12 7.50
C VAL A 76 -9.01 9.61 7.04
N ALA A 77 -8.30 10.41 6.25
CA ALA A 77 -6.96 10.16 5.75
C ALA A 77 -5.89 10.60 6.75
N LEU A 78 -5.03 9.69 7.21
CA LEU A 78 -3.82 10.10 7.95
C LEU A 78 -2.68 10.35 6.96
N GLU A 79 -1.81 11.30 7.30
CA GLU A 79 -0.51 11.42 6.63
C GLU A 79 0.19 10.05 6.67
N PRO A 80 0.84 9.61 5.57
CA PRO A 80 1.54 8.33 5.54
C PRO A 80 2.43 8.28 6.77
N THR A 81 2.27 7.24 7.59
CA THR A 81 3.12 7.14 8.77
C THR A 81 4.55 7.19 8.27
N ASN A 82 5.41 7.99 8.91
CA ASN A 82 6.84 7.84 8.69
C ASN A 82 7.20 6.46 9.26
N TYR A 83 7.05 5.42 8.44
CA TYR A 83 6.98 4.00 8.82
C TYR A 83 8.08 3.66 9.82
N PHE A 84 9.21 4.30 9.61
CA PHE A 84 10.37 4.24 10.45
C PHE A 84 11.10 5.59 10.29
N ASP A 85 11.37 6.30 11.39
CA ASP A 85 12.55 7.18 11.44
C ASP A 85 13.73 6.40 10.83
N ASP A 86 14.55 7.04 10.00
CA ASP A 86 15.68 6.43 9.28
C ASP A 86 16.53 5.50 10.16
N ARG A 87 16.66 5.81 11.47
CA ARG A 87 17.36 4.95 12.44
C ARG A 87 16.60 3.67 12.76
N ASN A 88 15.31 3.78 13.11
CA ASN A 88 14.44 2.64 13.34
C ASN A 88 14.29 1.78 12.08
N ARG A 89 14.43 2.39 10.89
CA ARG A 89 14.31 1.73 9.60
C ARG A 89 15.45 0.75 9.37
N SER A 90 16.69 1.23 9.53
CA SER A 90 17.89 0.44 9.28
C SER A 90 17.98 -0.77 10.22
N GLU A 91 17.71 -0.55 11.52
CA GLU A 91 17.68 -1.64 12.52
C GLU A 91 16.53 -2.63 12.24
N PHE A 92 15.36 -2.12 11.86
CA PHE A 92 14.22 -2.97 11.49
C PHE A 92 14.53 -3.85 10.27
N LEU A 93 15.12 -3.26 9.23
CA LEU A 93 15.49 -3.97 8.00
C LEU A 93 16.55 -5.03 8.28
N GLU A 94 17.57 -4.71 9.07
CA GLU A 94 18.63 -5.66 9.46
C GLU A 94 18.06 -6.85 10.21
N ARG A 95 17.19 -6.60 11.21
CA ARG A 95 16.52 -7.66 11.97
C ARG A 95 15.66 -8.53 11.08
N CYS A 96 14.83 -7.92 10.25
CA CYS A 96 13.97 -8.66 9.34
C CYS A 96 14.83 -9.53 8.39
N VAL A 97 15.92 -9.01 7.81
CA VAL A 97 16.80 -9.77 6.91
C VAL A 97 17.48 -10.95 7.61
N TYR A 98 17.94 -10.76 8.85
CA TYR A 98 18.56 -11.83 9.64
C TYR A 98 17.56 -12.91 10.04
N GLU A 99 16.35 -12.49 10.38
CA GLU A 99 15.27 -13.34 10.84
C GLU A 99 14.53 -14.03 9.67
N SER A 100 14.58 -13.47 8.45
CA SER A 100 13.75 -13.91 7.32
C SER A 100 14.16 -15.25 6.68
N MET A 101 13.14 -16.00 6.27
CA MET A 101 13.27 -17.24 5.51
C MET A 101 12.86 -17.05 4.04
N ILE A 102 13.16 -18.03 3.16
CA ILE A 102 12.76 -18.02 1.74
C ILE A 102 11.27 -17.64 1.51
N PRO A 103 10.30 -18.15 2.30
CA PRO A 103 8.89 -17.76 2.18
C PRO A 103 8.64 -16.25 2.32
N ASP A 104 9.41 -15.55 3.17
CA ASP A 104 9.26 -14.12 3.38
C ASP A 104 9.66 -13.35 2.11
N VAL A 105 10.71 -13.78 1.39
CA VAL A 105 11.15 -13.12 0.14
C VAL A 105 10.04 -13.06 -0.89
N THR A 106 9.31 -14.16 -1.07
CA THR A 106 8.18 -14.21 -2.00
C THR A 106 7.05 -13.29 -1.54
N VAL A 107 6.73 -13.28 -0.24
CA VAL A 107 5.70 -12.40 0.33
C VAL A 107 6.04 -10.93 0.09
N PHE A 108 7.26 -10.50 0.37
CA PHE A 108 7.70 -9.11 0.17
C PHE A 108 7.79 -8.72 -1.32
N ASN A 109 8.18 -9.64 -2.20
CA ASN A 109 8.16 -9.38 -3.64
C ASN A 109 6.73 -9.22 -4.18
N THR A 110 5.79 -10.05 -3.73
CA THR A 110 4.38 -9.93 -4.12
C THR A 110 3.76 -8.65 -3.55
N ALA A 111 4.05 -8.31 -2.29
CA ALA A 111 3.65 -7.03 -1.69
C ALA A 111 4.12 -5.85 -2.54
N TRP A 112 5.41 -5.79 -2.88
CA TRP A 112 5.96 -4.73 -3.73
C TRP A 112 5.23 -4.59 -5.08
N LEU A 113 4.90 -5.70 -5.73
CA LEU A 113 4.20 -5.68 -7.02
C LEU A 113 2.75 -5.16 -6.90
N ILE A 114 2.04 -5.53 -5.84
CA ILE A 114 0.68 -5.03 -5.54
C ILE A 114 0.71 -3.51 -5.38
N GLU A 115 1.58 -3.03 -4.48
CA GLU A 115 1.69 -1.60 -4.17
C GLU A 115 2.14 -0.76 -5.36
N LYS A 116 3.07 -1.31 -6.16
CA LYS A 116 3.49 -0.67 -7.39
C LYS A 116 2.32 -0.50 -8.36
N ASP A 117 1.57 -1.58 -8.62
CA ASP A 117 0.44 -1.56 -9.55
C ASP A 117 -0.63 -0.57 -9.10
N LEU A 118 -0.95 -0.54 -7.80
CA LEU A 118 -1.91 0.40 -7.23
C LEU A 118 -1.44 1.86 -7.33
N SER A 119 -0.18 2.13 -6.96
CA SER A 119 0.38 3.49 -7.06
C SER A 119 0.37 4.02 -8.50
N GLU A 120 0.69 3.16 -9.47
CA GLU A 120 0.68 3.50 -10.90
C GLU A 120 -0.76 3.66 -11.41
N PHE A 121 -1.67 2.78 -11.00
CA PHE A 121 -3.10 2.87 -11.33
C PHE A 121 -3.67 4.21 -10.87
N TYR A 122 -3.51 4.56 -9.58
CA TYR A 122 -4.00 5.83 -9.04
C TYR A 122 -3.37 7.04 -9.71
N GLY A 123 -2.05 7.01 -9.91
CA GLY A 123 -1.34 8.08 -10.61
C GLY A 123 -1.83 8.27 -12.04
N ASN A 124 -2.17 7.19 -12.75
CA ASN A 124 -2.72 7.25 -14.10
C ASN A 124 -4.18 7.71 -14.13
N MET A 125 -5.00 7.29 -13.16
CA MET A 125 -6.38 7.76 -13.05
C MET A 125 -6.42 9.26 -12.71
N ALA A 126 -5.53 9.74 -11.85
CA ALA A 126 -5.44 11.16 -11.50
C ALA A 126 -5.17 12.07 -12.73
N LYS A 127 -4.39 11.59 -13.71
CA LYS A 127 -4.12 12.33 -14.97
C LYS A 127 -5.36 12.50 -15.84
N ASN A 128 -6.30 11.56 -15.75
CA ASN A 128 -7.50 11.51 -16.58
C ASN A 128 -8.74 12.07 -15.88
N ALA A 129 -8.71 12.14 -14.55
CA ALA A 129 -9.79 12.65 -13.71
C ALA A 129 -9.90 14.18 -13.78
N SER A 130 -10.93 14.74 -13.15
CA SER A 130 -11.15 16.19 -13.08
C SER A 130 -11.83 16.57 -11.78
N GLY A 131 -11.65 17.81 -11.34
CA GLY A 131 -12.19 18.30 -10.08
C GLY A 131 -11.57 17.61 -8.85
N PRO A 132 -12.27 17.56 -7.72
CA PRO A 132 -11.70 17.08 -6.45
C PRO A 132 -11.25 15.60 -6.47
N SER A 133 -11.77 14.80 -7.41
CA SER A 133 -11.34 13.41 -7.59
C SER A 133 -9.86 13.26 -7.95
N VAL A 134 -9.26 14.28 -8.57
CA VAL A 134 -7.82 14.30 -8.89
C VAL A 134 -6.99 14.27 -7.61
N ASP A 135 -7.40 15.01 -6.59
CA ASP A 135 -6.64 15.12 -5.34
C ASP A 135 -6.76 13.83 -4.53
N ALA A 136 -7.95 13.22 -4.47
CA ALA A 136 -8.14 11.91 -3.85
C ALA A 136 -7.26 10.83 -4.50
N LEU A 137 -7.21 10.77 -5.83
CA LEU A 137 -6.38 9.80 -6.55
C LEU A 137 -4.87 10.07 -6.37
N LYS A 138 -4.45 11.34 -6.29
CA LYS A 138 -3.06 11.69 -5.97
C LYS A 138 -2.67 11.29 -4.55
N MET A 139 -3.59 11.45 -3.59
CA MET A 139 -3.36 11.03 -2.20
C MET A 139 -3.16 9.52 -2.12
N LEU A 140 -4.08 8.73 -2.69
CA LEU A 140 -3.95 7.26 -2.78
C LEU A 140 -2.64 6.86 -3.46
N ALA A 141 -2.33 7.45 -4.63
CA ALA A 141 -1.07 7.17 -5.33
C ALA A 141 0.17 7.46 -4.46
N SER A 142 0.13 8.50 -3.63
CA SER A 142 1.22 8.86 -2.73
C SER A 142 1.39 7.85 -1.58
N TRP A 143 0.29 7.34 -1.02
CA TRP A 143 0.32 6.33 0.03
C TRP A 143 0.88 5.01 -0.50
N GLU A 144 0.35 4.51 -1.62
CA GLU A 144 0.87 3.27 -2.20
C GLU A 144 2.31 3.42 -2.69
N LYS A 145 2.73 4.63 -3.10
CA LYS A 145 4.15 4.86 -3.42
C LYS A 145 5.04 4.76 -2.18
N ALA A 146 4.54 5.11 -1.00
CA ALA A 146 5.27 4.92 0.24
C ALA A 146 5.38 3.43 0.59
N HIS A 147 4.30 2.67 0.48
CA HIS A 147 4.31 1.21 0.64
C HIS A 147 5.26 0.54 -0.36
N GLU A 148 5.18 0.90 -1.65
CA GLU A 148 6.05 0.39 -2.71
C GLU A 148 7.53 0.59 -2.35
N ARG A 149 7.91 1.79 -1.91
CA ARG A 149 9.30 2.07 -1.53
C ARG A 149 9.74 1.21 -0.36
N PHE A 150 8.88 1.03 0.64
CA PHE A 150 9.16 0.16 1.79
C PHE A 150 9.40 -1.29 1.35
N PHE A 151 8.47 -1.90 0.62
CA PHE A 151 8.61 -3.29 0.19
C PHE A 151 9.75 -3.49 -0.81
N LYS A 152 10.00 -2.53 -1.70
CA LYS A 152 11.12 -2.57 -2.65
C LYS A 152 12.45 -2.62 -1.92
N GLU A 153 12.67 -1.73 -0.96
CA GLU A 153 13.92 -1.67 -0.21
C GLU A 153 14.19 -2.99 0.52
N TYR A 154 13.17 -3.56 1.14
CA TYR A 154 13.29 -4.82 1.85
C TYR A 154 13.57 -5.99 0.90
N ARG A 155 12.82 -6.08 -0.21
CA ARG A 155 13.05 -7.07 -1.27
C ARG A 155 14.48 -7.00 -1.79
N ASP A 156 14.97 -5.80 -2.10
CA ASP A 156 16.31 -5.60 -2.65
C ASP A 156 17.37 -6.02 -1.62
N LYS A 157 17.16 -5.71 -0.34
CA LYS A 157 18.07 -6.11 0.73
C LYS A 157 18.10 -7.63 0.94
N LEU A 158 16.94 -8.28 0.96
CA LEU A 158 16.87 -9.75 1.02
C LEU A 158 17.60 -10.38 -0.17
N THR A 159 17.31 -9.90 -1.38
CA THR A 159 17.96 -10.40 -2.61
C THR A 159 19.47 -10.26 -2.53
N GLU A 160 19.96 -9.10 -2.09
CA GLU A 160 21.39 -8.86 -1.87
C GLU A 160 21.98 -9.85 -0.86
N THR A 161 21.34 -10.03 0.29
CA THR A 161 21.82 -10.94 1.35
C THR A 161 21.91 -12.37 0.84
N TYR A 162 20.85 -12.89 0.21
CA TYR A 162 20.85 -14.25 -0.34
C TYR A 162 21.86 -14.43 -1.48
N SER A 163 22.12 -13.39 -2.28
CA SER A 163 23.13 -13.45 -3.35
C SER A 163 24.56 -13.63 -2.82
N LYS A 164 24.82 -13.17 -1.59
CA LYS A 164 26.12 -13.21 -0.91
C LYS A 164 26.28 -14.41 0.03
N MET A 165 25.25 -15.22 0.24
CA MET A 165 25.36 -16.41 1.06
C MET A 165 26.31 -17.42 0.41
N PRO A 166 27.22 -18.05 1.18
CA PRO A 166 28.08 -19.10 0.65
C PRO A 166 27.22 -20.30 0.24
N TRP A 167 27.14 -20.54 -1.07
CA TRP A 167 26.57 -21.75 -1.64
C TRP A 167 27.61 -22.84 -1.49
N GLY A 168 27.57 -23.56 -0.36
CA GLY A 168 28.57 -24.58 -0.02
C GLY A 168 28.85 -25.51 -1.21
N GLY A 169 30.13 -25.55 -1.59
CA GLY A 169 30.74 -26.54 -2.48
C GLY A 169 31.81 -27.32 -1.73
#